data_AF-A0A6P0WVL8-F1
#
_entry.id   AF-A0A6P0WVL8-F1
#
_cell.length_a   1.000
_cell.length_b   1.000
_cell.length_c   1.000
_cell.angle_alpha   90.00
_cell.angle_beta   90.00
_cell.angle_gamma   90.00
#
_symmetry.space_group_name_H-M   'P 1'
#
loop_
_entity.id
_entity.type
_entity.pdbx_description
1 polymer ?
#
loop_
_entity_poly.entity_id
_entity_poly.type
_entity_poly.pdbx_seq_one_letter_code
_entity_poly.pdbx_strand_id
1 'polypeptide(L)'
;MTIKRVILIGLTILAIAKVILSLVASWNEPQIQSRLELYQTNLFLSSTEWQGDNTEDSLDLTAARDAIIGNEPFPKAQKQYQQVRESAQTTESQLIAKLQELSSEQVVTLTNNETPEAIVEVNTHTPASPQQKQWENSLAQVEKLMDELDLQLGILQVQQGEIKAAIATWNNLVTSAQIPKIPPISHTSSVQTAQVLIALWEEPVHLLPNAEAQIEQNLDGWFRDRALTRLYQLQQRPDQLASLQAQKQQRAEQAILKLGLISLIPGVGGLLGVGLVIFLLVQWLLQGKQSLLTTNGGVPWETPWDGEVIWQVLIFGF
;
A
#
# COMPACT_ATOMS: atom_id res chain seq x y z
N MET A 1 32.82 27.17 31.47
CA MET A 1 32.72 26.27 30.29
C MET A 1 34.04 25.52 30.18
N THR A 2 34.06 24.21 30.40
CA THR A 2 35.27 23.39 30.26
C THR A 2 35.43 22.97 28.80
N ILE A 3 36.67 22.88 28.29
CA ILE A 3 36.98 22.45 26.91
C ILE A 3 36.25 21.14 26.53
N LYS A 4 36.10 20.22 27.50
CA LYS A 4 35.29 19.00 27.35
C LYS A 4 33.84 19.28 26.94
N ARG A 5 33.16 20.27 27.54
CA ARG A 5 31.79 20.63 27.17
C ARG A 5 31.68 21.20 25.76
N VAL A 6 32.68 21.93 25.28
CA VAL A 6 32.69 22.46 23.90
C VAL A 6 32.82 21.33 22.88
N ILE A 7 33.68 20.34 23.15
CA ILE A 7 33.86 19.16 22.29
C ILE A 7 32.59 18.31 22.26
N LEU A 8 31.97 18.06 23.42
CA LEU A 8 30.69 17.34 23.54
C LEU A 8 29.59 18.03 22.72
N ILE A 9 29.42 19.35 22.87
CA ILE A 9 28.43 20.13 22.10
C ILE A 9 28.68 20.00 20.59
N GLY A 10 29.94 20.09 20.15
CA GLY A 10 30.30 19.93 18.74
C GLY A 10 29.96 18.55 18.18
N LEU A 11 30.26 17.48 18.93
CA LEU A 11 29.94 16.10 18.54
C LEU A 11 28.44 15.84 18.48
N THR A 12 27.66 16.38 19.43
CA THR A 12 26.21 16.20 19.44
C THR A 12 25.54 16.94 18.30
N ILE A 13 26.00 18.15 17.94
CA ILE A 13 25.50 18.86 16.76
C ILE A 13 25.77 18.03 15.49
N LEU A 14 26.96 17.42 15.38
CA LEU A 14 27.33 16.60 14.23
C LEU A 14 26.50 15.29 14.15
N ALA A 15 26.25 14.64 15.29
CA ALA A 15 25.41 13.46 15.38
C ALA A 15 23.94 13.78 15.06
N ILE A 16 23.39 14.87 15.62
CA ILE A 16 22.05 15.36 15.31
C ILE A 16 21.94 15.70 13.82
N ALA A 17 22.93 16.39 13.25
CA ALA A 17 22.96 16.70 11.82
C ALA A 17 22.95 15.42 10.97
N LYS A 18 23.71 14.39 11.34
CA LYS A 18 23.70 13.08 10.66
C LYS A 18 22.34 12.40 10.74
N VAL A 19 21.69 12.40 11.90
CA VAL A 19 20.36 11.79 12.10
C VAL A 19 19.28 12.57 11.33
N ILE A 20 19.33 13.90 11.33
CA ILE A 20 18.41 14.74 10.56
C ILE A 20 18.61 14.48 9.05
N LEU A 21 19.87 14.44 8.57
CA LEU A 21 20.16 14.10 7.17
C LEU A 21 19.68 12.68 6.81
N SER A 22 19.84 11.69 7.70
CA SER A 22 19.35 10.34 7.44
C SER A 22 17.82 10.24 7.46
N LEU A 23 17.14 11.03 8.30
CA LEU A 23 15.68 11.10 8.32
C LEU A 23 15.12 11.70 7.02
N VAL A 24 15.73 12.79 6.55
CA VAL A 24 15.37 13.42 5.27
C VAL A 24 15.62 12.45 4.11
N ALA A 25 16.71 11.69 4.14
CA ALA A 25 16.98 10.65 3.14
C ALA A 25 15.97 9.49 3.21
N SER A 26 15.53 9.09 4.40
CA SER A 26 14.52 8.04 4.61
C SER A 26 13.14 8.44 4.09
N TRP A 27 12.79 9.73 4.10
CA TRP A 27 11.56 10.23 3.44
C TRP A 27 11.59 10.07 1.92
N ASN A 28 12.77 9.94 1.32
CA ASN A 28 12.95 9.65 -0.10
C ASN A 28 13.12 8.15 -0.40
N GLU A 29 12.88 7.28 0.58
CA GLU A 29 12.76 5.84 0.35
C GLU A 29 11.32 5.49 -0.02
N PRO A 30 11.10 4.82 -1.17
CA PRO A 30 9.75 4.46 -1.56
C PRO A 30 9.19 3.39 -0.61
N GLN A 31 8.20 3.75 0.21
CA GLN A 31 7.47 2.79 1.04
C GLN A 31 6.12 2.44 0.41
N ILE A 32 5.88 1.14 0.22
CA ILE A 32 4.62 0.61 -0.30
C ILE A 32 3.62 0.47 0.86
N GLN A 33 3.13 1.59 1.40
CA GLN A 33 2.02 1.60 2.37
C GLN A 33 0.67 1.24 1.72
N SER A 34 0.64 1.35 0.39
CA SER A 34 -0.48 1.13 -0.52
C SER A 34 -1.32 -0.13 -0.29
N ARG A 35 -0.70 -1.29 0.01
CA ARG A 35 -1.45 -2.56 0.10
C ARG A 35 -2.40 -2.61 1.31
N LEU A 36 -2.06 -1.95 2.41
CA LEU A 36 -2.89 -1.94 3.61
C LEU A 36 -4.13 -1.05 3.42
N GLU A 37 -3.96 0.11 2.77
CA GLU A 37 -5.08 1.01 2.46
C GLU A 37 -6.09 0.33 1.52
N LEU A 38 -5.58 -0.41 0.53
CA LEU A 38 -6.44 -1.19 -0.38
C LEU A 38 -7.15 -2.34 0.32
N TYR A 39 -6.59 -2.91 1.38
CA TYR A 39 -7.28 -3.94 2.15
C TYR A 39 -8.60 -3.43 2.76
N GLN A 40 -8.58 -2.23 3.35
CA GLN A 40 -9.80 -1.62 3.88
C GLN A 40 -10.80 -1.32 2.76
N THR A 41 -10.32 -0.82 1.63
CA THR A 41 -11.13 -0.55 0.44
C THR A 41 -11.74 -1.84 -0.13
N ASN A 42 -11.01 -2.95 -0.10
CA ASN A 42 -11.47 -4.27 -0.53
C ASN A 42 -12.56 -4.84 0.37
N LEU A 43 -12.39 -4.71 1.69
CA LEU A 43 -13.43 -5.08 2.64
C LEU A 43 -14.68 -4.23 2.40
N PHE A 44 -14.50 -2.93 2.18
CA PHE A 44 -15.59 -2.00 1.89
C PHE A 44 -16.31 -2.35 0.59
N LEU A 45 -15.60 -2.68 -0.49
CA LEU A 45 -16.22 -3.15 -1.73
C LEU A 45 -16.97 -4.48 -1.51
N SER A 46 -16.39 -5.40 -0.76
CA SER A 46 -17.00 -6.70 -0.46
C SER A 46 -18.29 -6.56 0.35
N SER A 47 -18.36 -5.60 1.29
CA SER A 47 -19.58 -5.37 2.07
C SER A 47 -20.76 -4.84 1.25
N THR A 48 -20.50 -4.23 0.08
CA THR A 48 -21.58 -3.78 -0.83
C THR A 48 -22.43 -4.92 -1.38
N GLU A 49 -21.87 -6.13 -1.44
CA GLU A 49 -22.54 -7.31 -1.98
C GLU A 49 -23.52 -7.97 -0.98
N TRP A 50 -23.51 -7.55 0.30
CA TRP A 50 -24.41 -8.09 1.31
C TRP A 50 -25.84 -7.62 1.05
N GLN A 51 -26.76 -8.58 0.92
CA GLN A 51 -28.18 -8.34 0.63
C GLN A 51 -29.11 -8.62 1.82
N GLY A 52 -28.57 -8.88 3.01
CA GLY A 52 -29.36 -9.32 4.16
C GLY A 52 -29.49 -10.85 4.24
N ASP A 53 -29.66 -11.36 5.45
CA ASP A 53 -30.14 -12.71 5.70
C ASP A 53 -31.53 -12.60 6.35
N ASN A 54 -32.53 -13.28 5.79
CA ASN A 54 -33.92 -13.22 6.28
C ASN A 54 -34.18 -14.28 7.37
N THR A 55 -33.13 -14.88 7.93
CA THR A 55 -33.25 -15.86 9.00
C THR A 55 -33.26 -15.18 10.37
N GLU A 56 -34.23 -15.57 11.22
CA GLU A 56 -34.54 -14.94 12.52
C GLU A 56 -33.37 -14.94 13.53
N ASP A 57 -32.32 -15.74 13.30
CA ASP A 57 -31.13 -15.86 14.17
C ASP A 57 -29.90 -15.06 13.69
N SER A 58 -29.99 -14.37 12.55
CA SER A 58 -28.87 -13.60 12.00
C SER A 58 -28.78 -12.20 12.62
N LEU A 59 -27.55 -11.74 12.89
CA LEU A 59 -27.30 -10.36 13.33
C LEU A 59 -27.83 -9.39 12.27
N ASP A 60 -28.73 -8.48 12.66
CA ASP A 60 -29.17 -7.41 11.76
C ASP A 60 -28.03 -6.42 11.51
N LEU A 61 -27.33 -6.62 10.39
CA LEU A 61 -26.21 -5.80 9.94
C LEU A 61 -26.67 -4.60 9.09
N THR A 62 -27.98 -4.36 8.93
CA THR A 62 -28.50 -3.31 8.04
C THR A 62 -28.07 -1.93 8.49
N ALA A 63 -28.17 -1.62 9.79
CA ALA A 63 -27.73 -0.34 10.34
C ALA A 63 -26.21 -0.14 10.21
N ALA A 64 -25.42 -1.22 10.38
CA ALA A 64 -23.98 -1.18 10.20
C ALA A 64 -23.61 -0.97 8.73
N ARG A 65 -24.30 -1.65 7.80
CA ARG A 65 -24.14 -1.50 6.36
C ARG A 65 -24.38 -0.05 5.93
N ASP A 66 -25.51 0.54 6.33
CA ASP A 66 -25.87 1.89 5.92
C ASP A 66 -24.90 2.95 6.49
N ALA A 67 -24.45 2.76 7.73
CA ALA A 67 -23.46 3.62 8.37
C ALA A 67 -22.06 3.52 7.75
N ILE A 68 -21.66 2.32 7.28
CA ILE A 68 -20.33 2.06 6.73
C ILE A 68 -20.27 2.39 5.24
N ILE A 69 -21.24 1.94 4.44
CA ILE A 69 -21.24 2.09 2.97
C ILE A 69 -21.46 3.56 2.57
N GLY A 70 -22.36 4.26 3.27
CA GLY A 70 -22.73 5.64 2.95
C GLY A 70 -23.15 5.83 1.49
N ASN A 71 -23.06 7.07 1.02
CA ASN A 71 -23.38 7.40 -0.37
C ASN A 71 -22.11 7.23 -1.24
N GLU A 72 -22.24 6.50 -2.34
CA GLU A 72 -21.24 6.34 -3.43
C GLU A 72 -20.00 5.47 -3.11
N PRO A 73 -20.15 4.13 -3.00
CA PRO A 73 -19.03 3.24 -2.69
C PRO A 73 -18.00 3.14 -3.82
N PHE A 74 -18.45 3.07 -5.08
CA PHE A 74 -17.55 2.81 -6.21
C PHE A 74 -16.67 4.00 -6.60
N PRO A 75 -17.16 5.25 -6.68
CA PRO A 75 -16.32 6.40 -6.97
C PRO A 75 -15.23 6.62 -5.91
N LYS A 76 -15.57 6.41 -4.62
CA LYS A 76 -14.60 6.50 -3.51
C LYS A 76 -13.52 5.43 -3.63
N ALA A 77 -13.91 4.19 -3.88
CA ALA A 77 -12.96 3.10 -4.09
C ALA A 77 -12.06 3.38 -5.30
N GLN A 78 -12.63 3.77 -6.45
CA GLN A 78 -11.86 4.12 -7.64
C GLN A 78 -10.83 5.22 -7.35
N LYS A 79 -11.20 6.27 -6.62
CA LYS A 79 -10.27 7.33 -6.22
C LYS A 79 -9.11 6.79 -5.38
N GLN A 80 -9.38 5.94 -4.39
CA GLN A 80 -8.32 5.34 -3.57
C GLN A 80 -7.37 4.50 -4.41
N TYR A 81 -7.92 3.70 -5.33
CA TYR A 81 -7.14 2.89 -6.26
C TYR A 81 -6.26 3.74 -7.21
N GLN A 82 -6.80 4.86 -7.72
CA GLN A 82 -6.05 5.80 -8.55
C GLN A 82 -4.90 6.45 -7.77
N GLN A 83 -5.14 6.89 -6.53
CA GLN A 83 -4.10 7.48 -5.68
C GLN A 83 -2.95 6.50 -5.40
N VAL A 84 -3.29 5.25 -5.12
CA VAL A 84 -2.29 4.19 -4.92
C VAL A 84 -1.51 3.92 -6.20
N ARG A 85 -2.16 3.94 -7.37
CA ARG A 85 -1.49 3.81 -8.67
C ARG A 85 -0.54 4.97 -8.96
N GLU A 86 -0.94 6.21 -8.68
CA GLU A 86 -0.09 7.39 -8.83
C GLU A 86 1.15 7.33 -7.91
N SER A 87 0.97 6.85 -6.67
CA SER A 87 2.08 6.66 -5.73
C SER A 87 3.05 5.59 -6.23
N ALA A 88 2.53 4.50 -6.81
CA ALA A 88 3.33 3.43 -7.41
C ALA A 88 4.13 3.94 -8.63
N GLN A 89 3.52 4.74 -9.51
CA GLN A 89 4.21 5.37 -10.65
C GLN A 89 5.33 6.32 -10.21
N THR A 90 5.09 7.10 -9.15
CA THR A 90 6.10 7.98 -8.58
C THR A 90 7.28 7.17 -8.03
N THR A 91 6.97 6.07 -7.34
CA THR A 91 7.96 5.14 -6.81
C THR A 91 8.77 4.48 -7.92
N GLU A 92 8.13 4.00 -8.99
CA GLU A 92 8.77 3.42 -10.18
C GLU A 92 9.77 4.41 -10.78
N SER A 93 9.35 5.66 -11.00
CA SER A 93 10.19 6.72 -11.57
C SER A 93 11.42 7.02 -10.72
N GLN A 94 11.27 7.04 -9.38
CA GLN A 94 12.40 7.26 -8.46
C GLN A 94 13.38 6.07 -8.45
N LEU A 95 12.87 4.84 -8.53
CA LEU A 95 13.70 3.64 -8.62
C LEU A 95 14.51 3.61 -9.91
N ILE A 96 13.89 3.96 -11.04
CA ILE A 96 14.56 4.06 -12.34
C ILE A 96 15.65 5.13 -12.31
N ALA A 97 15.37 6.32 -11.75
CA ALA A 97 16.36 7.39 -11.64
C ALA A 97 17.59 6.95 -10.82
N LYS A 98 17.37 6.28 -9.68
CA LYS A 98 18.46 5.75 -8.84
C LYS A 98 19.30 4.67 -9.56
N LEU A 99 18.65 3.80 -10.34
CA LEU A 99 19.35 2.80 -11.17
C LEU A 99 20.18 3.45 -12.28
N GLN A 100 19.67 4.53 -12.89
CA GLN A 100 20.40 5.28 -13.93
C GLN A 100 21.61 6.03 -13.36
N GLU A 101 21.51 6.63 -12.17
CA GLU A 101 22.63 7.30 -11.49
C GLU A 101 23.80 6.33 -11.25
N LEU A 102 23.53 5.12 -10.73
CA LEU A 102 24.56 4.10 -10.52
C LEU A 102 25.24 3.66 -11.82
N SER A 103 24.49 3.54 -12.91
CA SER A 103 25.04 3.18 -14.22
C SER A 103 25.95 4.28 -14.79
N SER A 104 25.67 5.54 -14.47
CA SER A 104 26.45 6.70 -14.94
C SER A 104 27.76 6.87 -14.16
N GLU A 105 27.77 6.53 -12.86
CA GLU A 105 28.95 6.63 -11.99
C GLU A 105 30.02 5.58 -12.31
N GLN A 106 29.60 4.41 -12.82
CA GLN A 106 30.50 3.34 -13.26
C GLN A 106 31.29 3.67 -14.53
N VAL A 107 30.79 4.57 -15.40
CA VAL A 107 31.46 4.95 -16.66
C VAL A 107 32.63 5.91 -16.43
N VAL A 108 32.53 6.80 -15.43
CA VAL A 108 33.54 7.86 -15.19
C VAL A 108 34.85 7.29 -14.60
N THR A 109 34.81 6.12 -13.96
CA THR A 109 36.00 5.51 -13.32
C THR A 109 36.92 4.79 -14.32
N LEU A 110 36.50 4.58 -15.57
CA LEU A 110 37.24 3.83 -16.58
C LEU A 110 37.97 4.71 -17.62
N THR A 111 37.89 6.05 -17.51
CA THR A 111 38.43 6.96 -18.55
C THR A 111 39.67 7.74 -18.10
N ASN A 112 40.54 7.14 -17.28
CA ASN A 112 41.88 7.67 -17.01
C ASN A 112 42.91 6.55 -17.09
N ASN A 113 43.16 6.05 -18.29
CA ASN A 113 44.45 5.45 -18.67
C ASN A 113 44.58 5.54 -20.19
N GLU A 114 45.39 6.49 -20.63
CA GLU A 114 45.73 6.70 -22.03
C GLU A 114 46.64 5.57 -22.53
N THR A 115 46.13 4.70 -23.41
CA THR A 115 46.93 4.09 -24.49
C THR A 115 46.00 3.49 -25.55
N PRO A 116 46.16 3.84 -26.85
CA PRO A 116 45.27 3.38 -27.90
C PRO A 116 45.80 2.09 -28.53
N GLU A 117 45.14 0.96 -28.27
CA GLU A 117 45.04 -0.24 -29.13
C GLU A 117 44.59 -1.44 -28.30
N ALA A 118 43.32 -1.85 -28.45
CA ALA A 118 42.83 -3.23 -28.34
C ALA A 118 41.29 -3.22 -28.17
N ILE A 119 40.60 -3.73 -29.19
CA ILE A 119 39.34 -4.50 -29.14
C ILE A 119 38.36 -4.11 -28.02
N VAL A 120 37.30 -3.39 -28.40
CA VAL A 120 36.11 -3.20 -27.56
C VAL A 120 35.35 -4.54 -27.50
N GLU A 121 35.81 -5.44 -26.63
CA GLU A 121 34.97 -6.49 -26.09
C GLU A 121 34.16 -5.86 -24.96
N VAL A 122 32.87 -5.60 -25.23
CA VAL A 122 31.90 -5.18 -24.21
C VAL A 122 31.73 -6.34 -23.23
N ASN A 123 32.61 -6.41 -22.23
CA ASN A 123 32.47 -7.31 -21.10
C ASN A 123 31.32 -6.81 -20.23
N THR A 124 30.11 -7.30 -20.50
CA THR A 124 28.85 -7.00 -19.78
C THR A 124 28.75 -7.62 -18.37
N HIS A 125 29.87 -7.98 -17.74
CA HIS A 125 29.85 -8.80 -16.52
C HIS A 125 30.54 -8.10 -15.35
N THR A 126 30.05 -6.91 -14.98
CA THR A 126 30.22 -6.42 -13.60
C THR A 126 29.07 -7.00 -12.77
N PRO A 127 29.32 -7.82 -11.73
CA PRO A 127 28.25 -8.33 -10.89
C PRO A 127 27.52 -7.16 -10.24
N ALA A 128 26.23 -7.03 -10.53
CA ALA A 128 25.35 -6.03 -9.95
C ALA A 128 25.53 -5.99 -8.43
N SER A 129 25.72 -4.78 -7.87
CA SER A 129 25.88 -4.61 -6.43
C SER A 129 24.64 -5.15 -5.71
N PRO A 130 24.76 -5.61 -4.44
CA PRO A 130 23.59 -6.07 -3.67
C PRO A 130 22.47 -5.04 -3.63
N GLN A 131 22.83 -3.75 -3.60
CA GLN A 131 21.91 -2.62 -3.62
C GLN A 131 21.18 -2.48 -4.96
N GLN A 132 21.89 -2.65 -6.09
CA GLN A 132 21.27 -2.64 -7.41
C GLN A 132 20.23 -3.77 -7.56
N LYS A 133 20.57 -5.00 -7.13
CA LYS A 133 19.62 -6.13 -7.16
C LYS A 133 18.39 -5.87 -6.28
N GLN A 134 18.56 -5.21 -5.13
CA GLN A 134 17.43 -4.85 -4.27
C GLN A 134 16.49 -3.86 -4.95
N TRP A 135 17.03 -2.86 -5.67
CA TRP A 135 16.23 -1.89 -6.41
C TRP A 135 15.54 -2.49 -7.63
N GLU A 136 16.22 -3.38 -8.36
CA GLU A 136 15.61 -4.16 -9.45
C GLU A 136 14.43 -5.01 -8.95
N ASN A 137 14.58 -5.69 -7.81
CA ASN A 137 13.49 -6.44 -7.19
C ASN A 137 12.33 -5.54 -6.74
N SER A 138 12.64 -4.36 -6.19
CA SER A 138 11.63 -3.39 -5.76
C SER A 138 10.85 -2.84 -6.96
N LEU A 139 11.54 -2.56 -8.07
CA LEU A 139 10.94 -2.16 -9.33
C LEU A 139 9.98 -3.23 -9.85
N ALA A 140 10.40 -4.49 -9.88
CA ALA A 140 9.54 -5.61 -10.28
C ALA A 140 8.27 -5.74 -9.41
N GLN A 141 8.38 -5.48 -8.10
CA GLN A 141 7.23 -5.51 -7.19
C GLN A 141 6.26 -4.34 -7.43
N VAL A 142 6.78 -3.15 -7.69
CA VAL A 142 6.00 -1.94 -7.97
C VAL A 142 5.26 -2.08 -9.28
N GLU A 143 5.92 -2.60 -10.31
CA GLU A 143 5.28 -2.86 -11.60
C GLU A 143 4.20 -3.93 -11.51
N LYS A 144 4.46 -5.04 -10.80
CA LYS A 144 3.43 -6.06 -10.54
C LYS A 144 2.23 -5.48 -9.80
N LEU A 145 2.46 -4.58 -8.85
CA LEU A 145 1.38 -3.88 -8.16
C LEU A 145 0.62 -2.99 -9.14
N MET A 146 1.28 -2.22 -10.00
CA MET A 146 0.61 -1.38 -10.99
C MET A 146 -0.27 -2.20 -11.95
N ASP A 147 0.22 -3.34 -12.41
CA ASP A 147 -0.58 -4.27 -13.23
C ASP A 147 -1.83 -4.74 -12.49
N GLU A 148 -1.70 -5.14 -11.23
CA GLU A 148 -2.81 -5.55 -10.37
C GLU A 148 -3.85 -4.41 -10.21
N LEU A 149 -3.37 -3.18 -9.99
CA LEU A 149 -4.22 -1.99 -9.87
C LEU A 149 -4.95 -1.67 -11.16
N ASP A 150 -4.29 -1.79 -12.32
CA ASP A 150 -4.90 -1.52 -13.62
C ASP A 150 -6.01 -2.52 -13.95
N LEU A 151 -5.83 -3.80 -13.60
CA LEU A 151 -6.90 -4.80 -13.69
C LEU A 151 -8.10 -4.40 -12.82
N GLN A 152 -7.85 -4.07 -11.55
CA GLN A 152 -8.87 -3.73 -10.55
C GLN A 152 -9.60 -2.41 -10.87
N LEU A 153 -8.87 -1.39 -11.34
CA LEU A 153 -9.42 -0.10 -11.77
C LEU A 153 -10.37 -0.26 -12.95
N GLY A 154 -10.01 -1.04 -13.96
CA GLY A 154 -10.92 -1.31 -15.08
C GLY A 154 -12.22 -1.97 -14.62
N ILE A 155 -12.16 -2.88 -13.62
CA ILE A 155 -13.36 -3.51 -13.06
C ILE A 155 -14.23 -2.49 -12.30
N LEU A 156 -13.63 -1.52 -11.60
CA LEU A 156 -14.38 -0.42 -10.96
C LEU A 156 -15.01 0.52 -11.99
N GLN A 157 -14.32 0.79 -13.09
CA GLN A 157 -14.82 1.62 -14.18
C GLN A 157 -16.04 0.97 -14.86
N VAL A 158 -15.99 -0.32 -15.22
CA VAL A 158 -17.15 -1.01 -15.79
C VAL A 158 -18.33 -1.07 -14.82
N GLN A 159 -18.05 -1.19 -13.51
CA GLN A 159 -19.10 -1.18 -12.48
C GLN A 159 -19.87 0.15 -12.43
N GLN A 160 -19.21 1.25 -12.81
CA GLN A 160 -19.79 2.59 -12.88
C GLN A 160 -20.35 2.92 -14.28
N GLY A 161 -20.33 1.97 -15.22
CA GLY A 161 -20.77 2.17 -16.59
C GLY A 161 -19.72 2.80 -17.52
N GLU A 162 -18.50 3.04 -17.04
CA GLU A 162 -17.39 3.62 -17.78
C GLU A 162 -16.63 2.57 -18.63
N ILE A 163 -17.36 1.79 -19.43
CA ILE A 163 -16.80 0.63 -20.15
C ILE A 163 -15.63 1.02 -21.07
N LYS A 164 -15.76 2.14 -21.79
CA LYS A 164 -14.67 2.64 -22.67
C LYS A 164 -13.41 2.99 -21.89
N ALA A 165 -13.56 3.57 -20.69
CA ALA A 165 -12.43 3.90 -19.84
C ALA A 165 -11.75 2.61 -19.33
N ALA A 166 -12.54 1.61 -18.92
CA ALA A 166 -12.02 0.30 -18.51
C ALA A 166 -11.21 -0.39 -19.59
N ILE A 167 -11.75 -0.46 -20.81
CA ILE A 167 -11.06 -1.05 -21.96
C ILE A 167 -9.76 -0.28 -22.26
N ALA A 168 -9.76 1.05 -22.15
CA ALA A 168 -8.55 1.84 -22.32
C ALA A 168 -7.49 1.53 -21.24
N THR A 169 -7.91 1.41 -19.97
CA THR A 169 -7.03 1.03 -18.86
C THR A 169 -6.34 -0.32 -19.12
N TRP A 170 -7.10 -1.35 -19.51
CA TRP A 170 -6.55 -2.67 -19.79
C TRP A 170 -5.70 -2.70 -21.06
N ASN A 171 -6.06 -1.95 -22.10
CA ASN A 171 -5.24 -1.83 -23.31
C ASN A 171 -3.89 -1.17 -23.00
N ASN A 172 -3.86 -0.14 -22.15
CA ASN A 172 -2.62 0.48 -21.72
C ASN A 172 -1.69 -0.53 -21.04
N LEU A 173 -2.21 -1.39 -20.16
CA LEU A 173 -1.43 -2.48 -19.54
C LEU A 173 -0.85 -3.42 -20.60
N VAL A 174 -1.67 -3.86 -21.57
CA VAL A 174 -1.22 -4.74 -22.66
C VAL A 174 -0.13 -4.09 -23.51
N THR A 175 -0.28 -2.81 -23.86
CA THR A 175 0.72 -2.06 -24.65
C THR A 175 2.00 -1.79 -23.86
N SER A 176 1.89 -1.39 -22.59
CA SER A 176 3.04 -1.13 -21.72
C SER A 176 3.92 -2.38 -21.53
N ALA A 177 3.31 -3.56 -21.46
CA ALA A 177 4.04 -4.83 -21.34
C ALA A 177 4.81 -5.23 -22.62
N GLN A 178 4.52 -4.63 -23.77
CA GLN A 178 5.24 -4.87 -25.03
C GLN A 178 6.54 -4.05 -25.13
N ILE A 179 6.69 -3.02 -24.29
CA ILE A 179 7.87 -2.17 -24.27
C ILE A 179 8.98 -2.94 -23.54
N PRO A 180 10.14 -3.22 -24.18
CA PRO A 180 11.24 -3.89 -23.51
C PRO A 180 11.72 -3.08 -22.30
N LYS A 181 11.61 -3.66 -21.10
CA LYS A 181 12.12 -3.08 -19.86
C LYS A 181 13.47 -3.68 -19.48
N ILE A 182 14.31 -2.86 -18.85
CA ILE A 182 15.60 -3.25 -18.29
C ILE A 182 15.58 -2.87 -16.81
N PRO A 183 15.57 -3.83 -15.87
CA PRO A 183 15.60 -5.29 -16.05
C PRO A 183 14.32 -5.87 -16.67
N PRO A 184 14.38 -7.08 -17.28
CA PRO A 184 13.18 -7.73 -17.84
C PRO A 184 12.24 -8.16 -16.71
N ILE A 185 10.98 -7.69 -16.79
CA ILE A 185 9.92 -7.99 -15.82
C ILE A 185 8.82 -8.75 -16.53
N SER A 186 8.35 -9.85 -15.93
CA SER A 186 7.32 -10.70 -16.53
C SER A 186 5.93 -10.18 -16.17
N HIS A 187 5.22 -9.69 -17.18
CA HIS A 187 3.83 -9.20 -17.08
C HIS A 187 2.80 -10.21 -17.59
N THR A 188 3.24 -11.43 -17.95
CA THR A 188 2.48 -12.35 -18.81
C THR A 188 1.09 -12.69 -18.24
N SER A 189 0.97 -12.93 -16.94
CA SER A 189 -0.32 -13.31 -16.33
C SER A 189 -1.30 -12.13 -16.25
N SER A 190 -0.81 -10.93 -15.90
CA SER A 190 -1.63 -9.71 -15.86
C SER A 190 -2.11 -9.32 -17.26
N VAL A 191 -1.24 -9.42 -18.27
CA VAL A 191 -1.58 -9.16 -19.69
C VAL A 191 -2.65 -10.14 -20.19
N GLN A 192 -2.52 -11.43 -19.89
CA GLN A 192 -3.53 -12.44 -20.24
C GLN A 192 -4.87 -12.14 -19.57
N THR A 193 -4.85 -11.74 -18.30
CA THR A 193 -6.07 -11.37 -17.57
C THR A 193 -6.69 -10.10 -18.15
N ALA A 194 -5.89 -9.08 -18.48
CA ALA A 194 -6.37 -7.86 -19.14
C ALA A 194 -7.05 -8.18 -20.48
N GLN A 195 -6.49 -9.08 -21.29
CA GLN A 195 -7.11 -9.54 -22.54
C GLN A 195 -8.44 -10.26 -22.30
N VAL A 196 -8.53 -11.09 -21.27
CA VAL A 196 -9.79 -11.73 -20.85
C VAL A 196 -10.82 -10.67 -20.45
N LEU A 197 -10.43 -9.69 -19.65
CA LEU A 197 -11.34 -8.61 -19.23
C LEU A 197 -11.78 -7.74 -20.42
N ILE A 198 -10.88 -7.38 -21.33
CA ILE A 198 -11.26 -6.67 -22.57
C ILE A 198 -12.31 -7.48 -23.34
N ALA A 199 -12.04 -8.77 -23.59
CA ALA A 199 -12.92 -9.65 -24.36
C ALA A 199 -14.33 -9.82 -23.74
N LEU A 200 -14.45 -9.73 -22.40
CA LEU A 200 -15.71 -9.88 -21.67
C LEU A 200 -16.61 -8.63 -21.68
N TRP A 201 -16.02 -7.46 -21.91
CA TRP A 201 -16.73 -6.16 -21.87
C TRP A 201 -16.68 -5.38 -23.19
N GLU A 202 -15.93 -5.85 -24.18
CA GLU A 202 -15.93 -5.31 -25.54
C GLU A 202 -17.17 -5.77 -26.33
N GLU A 203 -17.52 -5.00 -27.35
CA GLU A 203 -18.58 -5.32 -28.32
C GLU A 203 -17.94 -5.51 -29.71
N PRO A 204 -18.03 -6.71 -30.33
CA PRO A 204 -18.72 -7.92 -29.86
C PRO A 204 -17.97 -8.66 -28.74
N VAL A 205 -18.75 -9.32 -27.87
CA VAL A 205 -18.21 -10.11 -26.75
C VAL A 205 -17.49 -11.36 -27.27
N HIS A 206 -16.30 -11.61 -26.76
CA HIS A 206 -15.50 -12.79 -27.08
C HIS A 206 -15.23 -13.63 -25.83
N LEU A 207 -15.53 -14.93 -25.88
CA LEU A 207 -15.29 -15.87 -24.78
C LEU A 207 -13.99 -16.64 -25.01
N LEU A 208 -13.00 -16.39 -24.15
CA LEU A 208 -11.71 -17.09 -24.20
C LEU A 208 -11.76 -18.39 -23.38
N PRO A 209 -11.14 -19.49 -23.85
CA PRO A 209 -11.26 -20.82 -23.21
C PRO A 209 -10.67 -20.87 -21.79
N ASN A 210 -9.62 -20.09 -21.51
CA ASN A 210 -8.95 -20.05 -20.20
C ASN A 210 -9.40 -18.86 -19.34
N ALA A 211 -10.52 -18.20 -19.68
CA ALA A 211 -10.97 -16.98 -19.01
C ALA A 211 -11.14 -17.16 -17.49
N GLU A 212 -11.78 -18.25 -17.08
CA GLU A 212 -12.04 -18.55 -15.67
C GLU A 212 -10.74 -18.69 -14.87
N ALA A 213 -9.81 -19.53 -15.34
CA ALA A 213 -8.51 -19.75 -14.68
C ALA A 213 -7.67 -18.46 -14.58
N GLN A 214 -7.68 -17.61 -15.63
CA GLN A 214 -6.95 -16.34 -15.62
C GLN A 214 -7.54 -15.36 -14.59
N ILE A 215 -8.86 -15.29 -14.51
CA ILE A 215 -9.58 -14.49 -13.51
C ILE A 215 -9.27 -14.99 -12.09
N GLU A 216 -9.34 -16.30 -11.86
CA GLU A 216 -9.07 -16.88 -10.53
C GLU A 216 -7.62 -16.70 -10.07
N GLN A 217 -6.67 -16.70 -11.01
CA GLN A 217 -5.25 -16.59 -10.70
C GLN A 217 -4.81 -15.15 -10.37
N ASN A 218 -5.38 -14.14 -11.03
CA ASN A 218 -4.88 -12.76 -10.96
C ASN A 218 -5.84 -11.78 -10.28
N LEU A 219 -7.09 -12.20 -10.01
CA LEU A 219 -8.06 -11.38 -9.29
C LEU A 219 -8.49 -12.08 -8.01
N ASP A 220 -8.75 -11.25 -7.00
CA ASP A 220 -9.20 -11.72 -5.70
C ASP A 220 -10.42 -10.94 -5.19
N GLY A 221 -11.08 -11.54 -4.21
CA GLY A 221 -12.19 -10.91 -3.49
C GLY A 221 -13.29 -10.41 -4.42
N TRP A 222 -13.71 -9.15 -4.20
CA TRP A 222 -14.78 -8.52 -4.94
C TRP A 222 -14.51 -8.47 -6.45
N PHE A 223 -13.29 -8.16 -6.88
CA PHE A 223 -12.94 -8.04 -8.30
C PHE A 223 -13.08 -9.36 -9.06
N ARG A 224 -12.57 -10.45 -8.46
CA ARG A 224 -12.74 -11.80 -9.01
C ARG A 224 -14.22 -12.12 -9.19
N ASP A 225 -15.02 -11.84 -8.17
CA ASP A 225 -16.44 -12.16 -8.20
C ASP A 225 -17.18 -11.38 -9.29
N ARG A 226 -16.84 -10.10 -9.48
CA ARG A 226 -17.42 -9.29 -10.57
C ARG A 226 -17.09 -9.90 -11.93
N ALA A 227 -15.84 -10.28 -12.15
CA ALA A 227 -15.40 -10.88 -13.41
C ALA A 227 -16.01 -12.25 -13.66
N LEU A 228 -16.04 -13.13 -12.65
CA LEU A 228 -16.67 -14.45 -12.76
C LEU A 228 -18.19 -14.34 -12.95
N THR A 229 -18.85 -13.40 -12.28
CA THR A 229 -20.29 -13.16 -12.47
C THR A 229 -20.57 -12.83 -13.94
N ARG A 230 -19.80 -11.90 -14.53
CA ARG A 230 -19.95 -11.53 -15.94
C ARG A 230 -19.68 -12.71 -16.86
N LEU A 231 -18.59 -13.44 -16.63
CA LEU A 231 -18.22 -14.62 -17.41
C LEU A 231 -19.34 -15.68 -17.39
N TYR A 232 -19.82 -16.07 -16.22
CA TYR A 232 -20.83 -17.12 -16.09
C TYR A 232 -22.21 -16.69 -16.62
N GLN A 233 -22.56 -15.40 -16.55
CA GLN A 233 -23.75 -14.87 -17.21
C GLN A 233 -23.67 -15.04 -18.73
N LEU A 234 -22.53 -14.67 -19.32
CA LEU A 234 -22.31 -14.79 -20.77
C LEU A 234 -22.25 -16.26 -21.23
N GLN A 235 -21.71 -17.14 -20.39
CA GLN A 235 -21.66 -18.58 -20.64
C GLN A 235 -22.96 -19.32 -20.29
N GLN A 236 -23.96 -18.65 -19.72
CA GLN A 236 -25.23 -19.24 -19.28
C GLN A 236 -25.03 -20.41 -18.30
N ARG A 237 -24.22 -20.20 -17.26
CA ARG A 237 -23.84 -21.18 -16.23
C ARG A 237 -24.56 -20.91 -14.89
N PRO A 238 -25.85 -21.25 -14.74
CA PRO A 238 -26.66 -20.84 -13.59
C PRO A 238 -26.22 -21.49 -12.27
N ASP A 239 -25.76 -22.74 -12.29
CA ASP A 239 -25.32 -23.44 -11.07
C ASP A 239 -24.07 -22.80 -10.48
N GLN A 240 -23.09 -22.46 -11.33
CA GLN A 240 -21.88 -21.74 -10.93
C GLN A 240 -22.21 -20.32 -10.45
N LEU A 241 -23.17 -19.64 -11.08
CA LEU A 241 -23.67 -18.34 -10.60
C LEU A 241 -24.30 -18.43 -9.22
N ALA A 242 -25.14 -19.44 -8.96
CA ALA A 242 -25.78 -19.64 -7.67
C ALA A 242 -24.76 -19.92 -6.57
N SER A 243 -23.79 -20.81 -6.84
CA SER A 243 -22.68 -21.09 -5.93
C SER A 243 -21.83 -19.85 -5.65
N LEU A 244 -21.49 -19.08 -6.70
CA LEU A 244 -20.73 -17.84 -6.56
C LEU A 244 -21.49 -16.83 -5.70
N GLN A 245 -22.80 -16.65 -5.93
CA GLN A 245 -23.63 -15.71 -5.18
C GLN A 245 -23.71 -16.06 -3.69
N ALA A 246 -23.83 -17.35 -3.35
CA ALA A 246 -23.79 -17.80 -1.96
C ALA A 246 -22.43 -17.47 -1.29
N GLN A 247 -21.33 -17.71 -2.00
CA GLN A 247 -19.98 -17.37 -1.50
C GLN A 247 -19.75 -15.86 -1.35
N LYS A 248 -20.34 -15.04 -2.25
CA LYS A 248 -20.29 -13.57 -2.15
C LYS A 248 -21.00 -13.09 -0.89
N GLN A 249 -22.19 -13.61 -0.59
CA GLN A 249 -22.96 -13.23 0.59
C GLN A 249 -22.19 -13.51 1.89
N GLN A 250 -21.62 -14.71 2.02
CA GLN A 250 -20.83 -15.10 3.19
C GLN A 250 -19.60 -14.21 3.38
N ARG A 251 -18.90 -13.85 2.29
CA ARG A 251 -17.74 -12.95 2.36
C ARG A 251 -18.14 -11.51 2.67
N ALA A 252 -19.28 -11.05 2.16
CA ALA A 252 -19.81 -9.72 2.43
C ALA A 252 -20.18 -9.56 3.92
N GLU A 253 -20.79 -10.58 4.51
CA GLU A 253 -21.09 -10.63 5.95
C GLU A 253 -19.80 -10.53 6.78
N GLN A 254 -18.80 -11.38 6.48
CA GLN A 254 -17.50 -11.32 7.15
C GLN A 254 -16.81 -9.95 6.96
N ALA A 255 -16.98 -9.31 5.80
CA ALA A 255 -16.42 -8.00 5.55
C ALA A 255 -17.06 -6.93 6.41
N ILE A 256 -18.40 -6.95 6.58
CA ILE A 256 -19.10 -6.05 7.52
C ILE A 256 -18.61 -6.27 8.94
N LEU A 257 -18.49 -7.53 9.39
CA LEU A 257 -17.97 -7.83 10.74
C LEU A 257 -16.54 -7.32 10.96
N LYS A 258 -15.65 -7.55 9.98
CA LYS A 258 -14.26 -7.06 10.03
C LYS A 258 -14.19 -5.53 10.02
N LEU A 259 -14.99 -4.87 9.17
CA LEU A 259 -15.06 -3.41 9.13
C LEU A 259 -15.63 -2.83 10.42
N GLY A 260 -16.65 -3.47 11.00
CA GLY A 260 -17.20 -3.11 12.30
C GLY A 260 -16.13 -3.18 13.38
N LEU A 261 -15.35 -4.26 13.44
CA LEU A 261 -14.25 -4.41 14.41
C LEU A 261 -13.15 -3.35 14.22
N ILE A 262 -12.71 -3.11 12.97
CA ILE A 262 -11.67 -2.11 12.65
C ILE A 262 -12.15 -0.70 13.02
N SER A 263 -13.44 -0.40 12.80
CA SER A 263 -14.03 0.90 13.11
C SER A 263 -14.25 1.13 14.62
N LEU A 264 -14.42 0.05 15.40
CA LEU A 264 -14.60 0.12 16.85
C LEU A 264 -13.32 0.52 17.60
N ILE A 265 -12.14 0.14 17.10
CA ILE A 265 -10.86 0.36 17.81
C ILE A 265 -10.54 1.85 17.99
N PRO A 266 -10.60 2.72 16.95
CA PRO A 266 -10.41 4.15 17.14
C PRO A 266 -11.53 4.80 17.96
N GLY A 267 -12.78 4.34 17.79
CA GLY A 267 -13.95 4.91 18.47
C GLY A 267 -13.94 4.67 19.98
N VAL A 268 -13.74 3.43 20.42
CA VAL A 268 -13.71 3.08 21.84
C VAL A 268 -12.41 3.56 22.49
N GLY A 269 -11.26 3.42 21.82
CA GLY A 269 -9.99 3.93 22.33
C GLY A 269 -9.99 5.46 22.46
N GLY A 270 -10.53 6.16 21.46
CA GLY A 270 -10.69 7.61 21.47
C GLY A 270 -11.67 8.08 22.55
N LEU A 271 -12.84 7.46 22.68
CA LEU A 271 -13.81 7.80 23.73
C LEU A 271 -13.29 7.51 25.13
N LEU A 272 -12.59 6.40 25.34
CA LEU A 272 -11.95 6.10 26.62
C LEU A 272 -10.83 7.10 26.92
N GLY A 273 -9.99 7.43 25.93
CA GLY A 273 -8.91 8.40 26.09
C GLY A 273 -9.44 9.81 26.40
N VAL A 274 -10.41 10.29 25.63
CA VAL A 274 -11.07 11.59 25.86
C VAL A 274 -11.82 11.58 27.19
N GLY A 275 -12.55 10.51 27.51
CA GLY A 275 -13.24 10.35 28.78
C GLY A 275 -12.28 10.40 29.97
N LEU A 276 -11.14 9.72 29.87
CA LEU A 276 -10.07 9.75 30.87
C LEU A 276 -9.49 11.16 31.01
N VAL A 277 -9.21 11.86 29.91
CA VAL A 277 -8.69 13.23 29.94
C VAL A 277 -9.70 14.19 30.58
N ILE A 278 -10.97 14.12 30.20
CA ILE A 278 -12.05 14.92 30.80
C ILE A 278 -12.15 14.62 32.29
N PHE A 279 -12.15 13.34 32.67
CA PHE A 279 -12.17 12.92 34.08
C PHE A 279 -10.99 13.51 34.86
N LEU A 280 -9.76 13.40 34.34
CA LEU A 280 -8.55 13.95 34.97
C LEU A 280 -8.58 15.47 35.06
N LEU A 281 -9.10 16.17 34.04
CA LEU A 281 -9.26 17.63 34.04
C LEU A 281 -10.31 18.11 35.04
N VAL A 282 -11.47 17.46 35.09
CA VAL A 282 -12.53 17.77 36.06
C VAL A 282 -12.05 17.48 37.48
N GLN A 283 -11.38 16.33 37.67
CA GLN A 283 -10.77 16.00 38.95
C GLN A 283 -9.72 17.04 39.36
N TRP A 284 -8.89 17.50 38.43
CA TRP A 284 -7.90 18.54 38.69
C TRP A 284 -8.54 19.89 39.02
N LEU A 285 -9.62 20.30 38.33
CA LEU A 285 -10.32 21.56 38.60
C LEU A 285 -11.03 21.56 39.96
N LEU A 286 -11.61 20.43 40.37
CA LEU A 286 -12.36 20.30 41.63
C LEU A 286 -11.46 20.01 42.83
N GLN A 287 -10.42 19.17 42.66
CA GLN A 287 -9.59 18.66 43.75
C GLN A 287 -8.19 19.31 43.79
N GLY A 288 -7.81 20.08 42.77
CA GLY A 288 -6.55 20.82 42.72
C GLY A 288 -5.33 19.94 43.04
N LYS A 289 -4.68 20.21 44.19
CA LYS A 289 -3.47 19.51 44.65
C LYS A 289 -3.72 18.06 45.11
N GLN A 290 -4.97 17.65 45.32
CA GLN A 290 -5.34 16.27 45.69
C GLN A 290 -5.69 15.42 44.46
N SER A 291 -5.60 15.97 43.24
CA SER A 291 -5.87 15.23 42.01
C SER A 291 -4.81 14.18 41.69
N LEU A 292 -5.17 13.14 40.95
CA LEU A 292 -4.24 12.11 40.48
C LEU A 292 -3.06 12.68 39.69
N LEU A 293 -3.27 13.78 38.96
CA LEU A 293 -2.22 14.46 38.19
C LEU A 293 -1.15 15.11 39.09
N THR A 294 -1.49 15.45 40.33
CA THR A 294 -0.61 16.18 41.25
C THR A 294 -0.04 15.33 42.37
N THR A 295 -0.52 14.09 42.57
CA THR A 295 -0.14 13.21 43.69
C THR A 295 1.38 13.03 43.85
N ASN A 296 2.14 13.01 42.75
CA ASN A 296 3.60 12.88 42.76
C ASN A 296 4.34 14.10 42.20
N GLY A 297 3.67 15.24 41.98
CA GLY A 297 4.27 16.41 41.34
C GLY A 297 5.41 17.08 42.13
N GLY A 298 5.54 16.75 43.42
CA GLY A 298 6.60 17.23 44.30
C GLY A 298 7.70 16.22 44.62
N VAL A 299 7.66 15.02 44.02
CA VAL A 299 8.70 14.00 44.23
C VAL A 299 9.72 14.12 43.09
N PRO A 300 10.89 14.74 43.32
CA PRO A 300 11.95 14.73 42.32
C PRO A 300 12.38 13.27 42.13
N TRP A 301 12.33 12.80 40.88
CA TRP A 301 12.92 11.52 40.53
C TRP A 301 14.44 11.69 40.63
N GLU A 302 15.05 11.20 41.71
CA GLU A 302 16.50 11.17 41.84
C GLU A 302 17.07 10.07 40.92
N THR A 303 17.48 10.45 39.72
CA THR A 303 18.31 9.60 38.89
C THR A 303 19.76 9.65 39.39
N PRO A 304 20.47 8.52 39.46
CA PRO A 304 21.92 8.51 39.72
C PRO A 304 22.72 9.12 38.55
N TRP A 305 22.05 9.36 37.42
CA TRP A 305 22.57 10.02 36.24
C TRP A 305 22.19 11.51 36.30
N ASP A 306 23.19 12.37 36.28
CA ASP A 306 23.00 13.79 35.96
C ASP A 306 22.88 13.96 34.44
N GLY A 307 22.38 15.11 33.97
CA GLY A 307 22.25 15.43 32.54
C GLY A 307 23.57 15.30 31.77
N GLU A 308 24.70 15.49 32.45
CA GLU A 308 26.04 15.27 31.89
C GLU A 308 26.35 13.78 31.66
N VAL A 309 25.90 12.89 32.53
CA VAL A 309 26.08 11.43 32.39
C VAL A 309 25.26 10.90 31.22
N ILE A 310 24.02 11.39 31.06
CA ILE A 310 23.16 11.08 29.91
C ILE A 310 23.85 11.48 28.60
N TRP A 311 24.45 12.67 28.57
CA TRP A 311 25.20 13.17 27.41
C TRP A 311 26.45 12.34 27.08
N GLN A 312 27.16 11.83 28.09
CA GLN A 312 28.35 11.00 27.87
C GLN A 312 27.99 9.63 27.30
N VAL A 313 27.00 8.94 27.87
CA VAL A 313 26.56 7.62 27.38
C VAL A 313 26.01 7.71 25.96
N LEU A 314 25.32 8.80 25.61
CA LEU A 314 24.75 8.99 24.26
C LEU A 314 25.84 9.13 23.18
N ILE A 315 27.00 9.70 23.50
CA ILE A 315 28.09 9.91 22.55
C ILE A 315 29.09 8.75 22.54
N PHE A 316 29.42 8.22 23.71
CA PHE A 316 30.49 7.22 23.85
C PHE A 316 30.00 5.79 23.99
N GLY A 317 28.69 5.57 24.12
CA GLY A 317 28.14 4.26 24.47
C GLY A 317 28.36 3.92 25.95
N PHE A 318 27.85 2.77 26.38
CA PHE A 318 28.11 2.20 27.71
C PHE A 318 29.56 1.73 27.85
#